data_AF-A0A7X9HVJ5-F1
#
_entry.id   AF-A0A7X9HVJ5-F1
#
_cell.length_a   1.000
_cell.length_b   1.000
_cell.length_c   1.000
_cell.angle_alpha   90.00
_cell.angle_beta   90.00
_cell.angle_gamma   90.00
#
_symmetry.space_group_name_H-M   'P 1'
#
loop_
_entity.id
_entity.type
_entity.pdbx_description
1 polymer ?
#
loop_
_entity_poly.entity_id
_entity_poly.type
_entity_poly.pdbx_seq_one_letter_code
_entity_poly.pdbx_strand_id
1 'polypeptide(L)'
;SAEEARAFLEKLKAILQFIDVSDCKMQEGSLRADVNLSVRPKGQKEFGVRTEMKNLNSFKAIVRAIEYEAKRHVEEIESGGIIYRETRRWDDDKGISYAMRDKEQAEDYRYFPEPNLPPIIIDDEWINSIKKSLPELPDARKQRYIKDYYLPEYDANILTTSKVLSDFFEKTLQHTDNTKAVSNWIMGDLMRILKERELEVDEIPFPPEYLANLVSLIDKGVISGNIAKKVFAKMFDSGKEPEAIVKEEGLEVVTDEDAIKEVVLKVLESNPASVADYKAGKTKALGFLVGQVMRATKGKADPKLVNKLLVQELNG
;
A
#
# COMPACT_ATOMS: atom_id res chain seq x y z
N SER A 1 -12.60 1.57 18.89
CA SER A 1 -11.80 2.82 18.94
C SER A 1 -11.92 3.57 17.61
N ALA A 2 -11.25 4.71 17.44
CA ALA A 2 -11.23 5.43 16.17
C ALA A 2 -10.56 4.61 15.05
N GLU A 3 -9.52 3.87 15.40
CA GLU A 3 -8.77 2.96 14.54
C GLU A 3 -9.61 1.76 14.09
N GLU A 4 -10.43 1.19 14.99
CA GLU A 4 -11.38 0.14 14.62
C GLU A 4 -12.43 0.64 13.62
N ALA A 5 -12.91 1.88 13.79
CA ALA A 5 -13.86 2.48 12.84
C ALA A 5 -13.22 2.65 11.45
N ARG A 6 -11.95 3.09 11.41
CA ARG A 6 -11.18 3.13 10.17
C ARG A 6 -11.00 1.75 9.55
N ALA A 7 -10.57 0.76 10.33
CA ALA A 7 -10.38 -0.60 9.86
C ALA A 7 -11.68 -1.22 9.31
N PHE A 8 -12.81 -0.96 9.98
CA PHE A 8 -14.14 -1.37 9.51
C PHE A 8 -14.47 -0.74 8.14
N LEU A 9 -14.26 0.56 7.98
CA LEU A 9 -14.56 1.26 6.73
C LEU A 9 -13.62 0.86 5.59
N GLU A 10 -12.32 0.68 5.87
CA GLU A 10 -11.35 0.16 4.90
C GLU A 10 -11.75 -1.26 4.45
N LYS A 11 -12.19 -2.10 5.39
CA LYS A 11 -12.64 -3.46 5.08
C LYS A 11 -13.93 -3.47 4.26
N LEU A 12 -14.90 -2.64 4.62
CA LEU A 12 -16.16 -2.50 3.88
C LEU A 12 -15.91 -2.00 2.45
N LYS A 13 -15.07 -0.96 2.31
CA LYS A 13 -14.61 -0.45 1.01
C LYS A 13 -14.00 -1.57 0.18
N ALA A 14 -13.07 -2.34 0.74
CA ALA A 14 -12.43 -3.44 0.03
C ALA A 14 -13.46 -4.49 -0.44
N ILE A 15 -14.40 -4.90 0.41
CA ILE A 15 -15.44 -5.87 0.04
C ILE A 15 -16.29 -5.36 -1.13
N LEU A 16 -16.78 -4.12 -1.05
CA LEU A 16 -17.64 -3.51 -2.08
C LEU A 16 -16.90 -3.34 -3.41
N GLN A 17 -15.62 -2.93 -3.37
CA GLN A 17 -14.79 -2.85 -4.57
C GLN A 17 -14.53 -4.24 -5.17
N PHE A 18 -14.30 -5.26 -4.34
CA PHE A 18 -14.03 -6.62 -4.81
C PHE A 18 -15.20 -7.25 -5.56
N ILE A 19 -16.43 -6.98 -5.12
CA ILE A 19 -17.66 -7.44 -5.79
C ILE A 19 -18.12 -6.49 -6.92
N ASP A 20 -17.36 -5.43 -7.21
CA ASP A 20 -17.55 -4.51 -8.32
C ASP A 20 -18.92 -3.78 -8.33
N VAL A 21 -19.46 -3.47 -7.15
CA VAL A 21 -20.75 -2.74 -7.02
C VAL A 21 -20.58 -1.24 -6.81
N SER A 22 -19.38 -0.77 -6.46
CA SER A 22 -19.05 0.64 -6.27
C SER A 22 -17.54 0.85 -6.28
N ASP A 23 -17.09 1.99 -6.82
CA ASP A 23 -15.68 2.43 -6.77
C ASP A 23 -15.25 2.91 -5.37
N CYS A 24 -16.22 3.17 -4.47
CA CYS A 24 -16.04 3.50 -3.06
C CYS A 24 -15.06 4.66 -2.80
N LYS A 25 -15.15 5.72 -3.61
CA LYS A 25 -14.35 6.94 -3.48
C LYS A 25 -15.11 7.97 -2.65
N MET A 26 -14.58 8.31 -1.47
CA MET A 26 -15.23 9.30 -0.58
C MET A 26 -15.22 10.71 -1.17
N GLN A 27 -14.11 11.12 -1.80
CA GLN A 27 -13.99 12.41 -2.48
C GLN A 27 -14.99 12.59 -3.65
N GLU A 28 -15.38 11.52 -4.33
CA GLU A 28 -16.38 11.53 -5.39
C GLU A 28 -17.81 11.27 -4.85
N GLY A 29 -17.93 10.98 -3.54
CA GLY A 29 -19.20 10.81 -2.85
C GLY A 29 -19.88 9.46 -3.06
N SER A 30 -19.22 8.49 -3.69
CA SER A 30 -19.72 7.11 -3.90
C SER A 30 -19.55 6.20 -2.67
N LEU A 31 -18.78 6.66 -1.67
CA LEU A 31 -18.80 6.14 -0.30
C LEU A 31 -19.04 7.29 0.67
N ARG A 32 -20.02 7.14 1.56
CA ARG A 32 -20.34 8.14 2.59
C ARG A 32 -20.48 7.45 3.94
N ALA A 33 -20.07 8.13 5.00
CA ALA A 33 -20.21 7.64 6.35
C ALA A 33 -20.55 8.80 7.30
N ASP A 34 -21.59 8.59 8.10
CA ASP A 34 -21.89 9.40 9.28
C ASP A 34 -21.48 8.59 10.51
N VAL A 35 -20.93 9.24 11.53
CA VAL A 35 -20.40 8.58 12.73
C VAL A 35 -21.32 8.84 13.91
N ASN A 36 -21.75 7.78 14.58
CA ASN A 36 -22.53 7.88 15.81
C ASN A 36 -21.64 7.53 17.01
N LEU A 37 -21.50 8.45 17.95
CA LEU A 37 -20.57 8.30 19.08
C LEU A 37 -21.30 8.51 20.42
N SER A 38 -20.92 7.69 21.40
CA SER A 38 -21.28 7.83 22.81
C SER A 38 -20.13 7.28 23.64
N VAL A 39 -19.87 7.89 24.80
CA VAL A 39 -18.92 7.40 25.79
C VAL A 39 -19.68 7.00 27.05
N ARG A 40 -19.14 6.07 27.83
CA ARG A 40 -19.67 5.75 29.16
C ARG A 40 -18.53 5.49 30.15
N PRO A 41 -18.67 5.90 31.41
CA PRO A 41 -17.76 5.53 32.49
C PRO A 41 -17.59 4.01 32.62
N LYS A 42 -16.37 3.59 32.97
CA LYS A 42 -16.07 2.17 33.18
C LYS A 42 -16.89 1.61 34.34
N GLY A 43 -17.59 0.50 34.10
CA GLY A 43 -18.48 -0.13 35.08
C GLY A 43 -19.94 0.32 35.00
N GLN A 44 -20.24 1.43 34.31
CA GLN A 44 -21.62 1.81 34.02
C GLN A 44 -22.21 0.89 32.95
N LYS A 45 -23.43 0.38 33.22
CA LYS A 45 -24.15 -0.51 32.29
C LYS A 45 -24.83 0.28 31.17
N GLU A 46 -25.45 1.40 31.51
CA GLU A 46 -26.19 2.23 30.57
C GLU A 46 -25.24 2.99 29.63
N PHE A 47 -25.68 3.21 28.39
CA PHE A 47 -24.94 4.03 27.43
C PHE A 47 -25.15 5.51 27.71
N GLY A 48 -24.13 6.32 27.44
CA GLY A 48 -24.26 7.77 27.44
C GLY A 48 -25.07 8.28 26.25
N VAL A 49 -25.31 9.58 26.22
CA VAL A 49 -26.02 10.24 25.12
C VAL A 49 -25.20 10.16 23.83
N ARG A 50 -25.91 9.93 22.71
CA ARG A 50 -25.31 9.75 21.39
C ARG A 50 -25.33 11.05 20.60
N THR A 51 -24.18 11.41 20.03
CA THR A 51 -24.07 12.46 19.00
C THR A 51 -23.84 11.83 17.63
N GLU A 52 -24.30 12.51 16.58
CA GLU A 52 -24.16 12.08 15.19
C GLU A 52 -23.29 13.10 14.44
N MET A 53 -22.09 12.70 14.04
CA MET A 53 -21.19 13.53 13.23
C MET A 53 -21.41 13.29 11.74
N LYS A 54 -21.60 14.40 11.01
CA LYS A 54 -21.76 14.45 9.55
C LYS A 54 -20.61 15.21 8.89
N ASN A 55 -20.58 15.18 7.55
CA ASN A 55 -19.60 15.88 6.71
C ASN A 55 -18.17 15.33 6.88
N LEU A 56 -18.04 14.00 6.83
CA LEU A 56 -16.78 13.29 6.96
C LEU A 56 -16.35 12.77 5.59
N ASN A 57 -15.39 13.45 4.97
CA ASN A 57 -15.03 13.22 3.56
C ASN A 57 -13.83 12.30 3.37
N SER A 58 -13.18 11.84 4.44
CA SER A 58 -12.05 10.90 4.36
C SER A 58 -11.98 10.02 5.59
N PHE A 59 -11.34 8.85 5.48
CA PHE A 59 -11.11 7.98 6.65
C PHE A 59 -10.24 8.66 7.72
N LYS A 60 -9.30 9.52 7.33
CA LYS A 60 -8.51 10.33 8.26
C LYS A 60 -9.38 11.33 9.02
N ALA A 61 -10.31 12.00 8.33
CA ALA A 61 -11.26 12.92 8.96
C ALA A 61 -12.18 12.18 9.95
N ILE A 62 -12.63 10.96 9.61
CA ILE A 62 -13.43 10.11 10.51
C ILE A 62 -12.68 9.79 11.81
N VAL A 63 -11.41 9.38 11.73
CA VAL A 63 -10.58 9.10 12.91
C VAL A 63 -10.46 10.35 13.79
N ARG A 64 -10.06 11.49 13.19
CA ARG A 64 -9.91 12.76 13.91
C ARG A 64 -11.21 13.20 14.57
N ALA A 65 -12.34 13.05 13.88
CA ALA A 65 -13.66 13.41 14.38
C ALA A 65 -14.05 12.55 15.58
N ILE A 66 -13.82 11.23 15.50
CA ILE A 66 -14.06 10.30 16.63
C ILE A 66 -13.22 10.67 17.84
N GLU A 67 -11.92 10.92 17.65
CA GLU A 67 -11.00 11.27 18.73
C GLU A 67 -11.40 12.59 19.40
N TYR A 68 -11.68 13.61 18.60
CA TYR A 68 -12.13 14.92 19.08
C TYR A 68 -13.44 14.79 19.88
N GLU A 69 -14.44 14.12 19.31
CA GLU A 69 -15.77 14.02 19.91
C GLU A 69 -15.77 13.14 21.17
N ALA A 70 -14.98 12.07 21.18
CA ALA A 70 -14.79 11.25 22.37
C ALA A 70 -14.17 12.07 23.51
N LYS A 71 -13.12 12.85 23.21
CA LYS A 71 -12.47 13.72 24.19
C LYS A 71 -13.44 14.78 24.71
N ARG A 72 -14.20 15.43 23.83
CA ARG A 72 -15.22 16.41 24.21
C ARG A 72 -16.29 15.80 25.13
N HIS A 73 -16.77 14.59 24.81
CA HIS A 73 -17.74 13.91 25.67
C HIS A 73 -17.18 13.65 27.07
N VAL A 74 -15.92 13.20 27.15
CA VAL A 74 -15.27 12.94 28.44
C VAL A 74 -15.11 14.23 29.25
N GLU A 75 -14.60 15.31 28.65
CA GLU A 75 -14.39 16.60 29.32
C GLU A 75 -15.70 17.22 29.83
N GLU A 76 -16.78 17.16 29.04
CA GLU A 76 -18.09 17.66 29.45
C GLU A 76 -18.67 16.84 30.61
N ILE A 77 -18.56 15.50 30.56
CA ILE A 77 -19.07 14.63 31.63
C ILE A 77 -18.26 14.83 32.92
N GLU A 78 -16.94 14.93 32.84
CA GLU A 78 -16.06 15.12 34.01
C GLU A 78 -16.21 16.50 34.66
N SER A 79 -16.57 17.53 33.88
CA SER A 79 -16.88 18.86 34.40
C SER A 79 -18.30 19.00 34.98
N GLY A 80 -19.10 17.92 34.96
CA GLY A 80 -20.47 17.89 35.47
C GLY A 80 -21.50 18.46 34.48
N GLY A 81 -21.11 18.66 33.23
CA GLY A 81 -21.97 19.08 32.13
C GLY A 81 -22.88 17.96 31.60
N ILE A 82 -23.68 18.30 30.58
CA ILE A 82 -24.68 17.40 30.00
C ILE A 82 -24.46 17.31 28.50
N ILE A 83 -24.30 16.09 27.99
CA ILE A 83 -24.29 15.83 26.55
C ILE A 83 -25.71 15.81 26.02
N TYR A 84 -25.99 16.63 25.02
CA TYR A 84 -27.27 16.64 24.31
C TYR A 84 -27.25 15.69 23.10
N ARG A 85 -28.43 15.20 22.72
CA ARG A 85 -28.59 14.43 21.49
C ARG A 85 -28.69 15.40 20.32
N GLU A 86 -27.60 15.53 19.59
CA GLU A 86 -27.48 16.51 18.51
C GLU A 86 -26.77 15.90 17.30
N THR A 87 -27.04 16.49 16.13
CA THR A 87 -26.24 16.24 14.94
C THR A 87 -25.19 17.32 14.85
N ARG A 88 -23.93 16.92 14.68
CA ARG A 88 -22.78 17.81 14.62
C ARG A 88 -22.14 17.76 13.25
N ARG A 89 -21.56 18.87 12.82
CA ARG A 89 -20.78 18.95 11.59
C ARG A 89 -19.30 18.95 11.92
N TRP A 90 -18.55 18.14 11.21
CA TRP A 90 -17.09 18.17 11.23
C TRP A 90 -16.55 19.28 10.33
N ASP A 91 -15.64 20.08 10.87
CA ASP A 91 -14.81 21.07 10.17
C ASP A 91 -13.36 20.53 10.13
N ASP A 92 -12.95 19.99 8.98
CA ASP A 92 -11.64 19.31 8.87
C ASP A 92 -10.46 20.28 8.94
N ASP A 93 -10.66 21.52 8.46
CA ASP A 93 -9.67 22.61 8.48
C ASP A 93 -9.38 23.07 9.90
N LYS A 94 -10.44 23.26 10.70
CA LYS A 94 -10.30 23.66 12.11
C LYS A 94 -10.04 22.48 13.04
N GLY A 95 -10.34 21.26 12.60
CA GLY A 95 -10.22 20.05 13.42
C GLY A 95 -11.17 20.03 14.61
N ILE A 96 -12.37 20.59 14.45
CA ILE A 96 -13.39 20.67 15.50
C ILE A 96 -14.76 20.23 14.96
N SER A 97 -15.60 19.71 15.85
CA SER A 97 -17.03 19.49 15.59
C SER A 97 -17.84 20.65 16.17
N TYR A 98 -18.88 21.10 15.47
CA TYR A 98 -19.84 22.07 16.00
C TYR A 98 -21.28 21.57 15.86
N ALA A 99 -22.14 21.98 16.78
CA ALA A 99 -23.56 21.61 16.76
C ALA A 99 -24.23 22.15 15.50
N MET A 100 -24.92 21.28 14.77
CA MET A 100 -25.97 21.68 13.84
C MET A 100 -27.30 21.64 14.59
N ARG A 101 -28.29 22.42 14.10
CA ARG A 101 -29.66 22.57 14.62
C ARG A 101 -30.09 21.49 15.64
N ASP A 102 -30.54 21.93 16.82
CA ASP A 102 -31.07 21.06 17.86
C ASP A 102 -32.16 20.13 17.34
N LYS A 103 -31.94 18.83 17.49
CA LYS A 103 -32.97 17.81 17.30
C LYS A 103 -33.81 17.74 18.58
N GLU A 104 -34.69 18.71 18.78
CA GLU A 104 -35.63 18.68 19.91
C GLU A 104 -36.62 17.49 19.82
N GLN A 105 -36.79 16.87 18.64
CA GLN A 105 -37.66 15.71 18.43
C GLN A 105 -37.08 14.71 17.42
N ALA A 106 -37.41 13.42 17.56
CA ALA A 106 -37.15 12.43 16.53
C ALA A 106 -37.98 12.78 15.28
N GLU A 107 -37.36 12.83 14.10
CA GLU A 107 -38.09 13.08 12.86
C GLU A 107 -39.10 11.96 12.59
N ASP A 108 -40.38 12.32 12.53
CA ASP A 108 -41.43 11.40 12.10
C ASP A 108 -41.43 11.31 10.57
N TYR A 109 -40.65 10.35 10.05
CA TYR A 109 -40.57 10.07 8.61
C TYR A 109 -41.86 9.49 8.03
N ARG A 110 -42.84 9.10 8.87
CA ARG A 110 -44.12 8.51 8.45
C ARG A 110 -43.93 7.37 7.44
N TYR A 111 -43.02 6.43 7.72
CA TYR A 111 -42.78 5.28 6.85
C TYR A 111 -44.07 4.50 6.57
N PHE A 112 -44.38 4.28 5.30
CA PHE A 112 -45.45 3.39 4.84
C PHE A 112 -44.98 2.60 3.60
N PRO A 113 -45.55 1.42 3.31
CA PRO A 113 -45.19 0.64 2.13
C PRO A 113 -45.46 1.43 0.84
N GLU A 114 -44.47 1.50 -0.06
CA GLU A 114 -44.59 2.17 -1.36
C GLU A 114 -45.63 1.44 -2.23
N PRO A 115 -46.81 2.02 -2.51
CA PRO A 115 -47.88 1.33 -3.24
C PRO A 115 -47.57 1.14 -4.73
N ASN A 116 -46.65 1.92 -5.30
CA ASN A 116 -46.30 1.83 -6.72
C ASN A 116 -45.26 0.75 -7.02
N LEU A 117 -44.59 0.21 -5.99
CA LEU A 117 -43.59 -0.85 -6.14
C LEU A 117 -44.15 -2.16 -5.60
N PRO A 118 -44.40 -3.17 -6.44
CA PRO A 118 -44.77 -4.49 -5.93
C PRO A 118 -43.62 -5.05 -5.08
N PRO A 119 -43.92 -5.90 -4.07
CA PRO A 119 -42.89 -6.55 -3.28
C PRO A 119 -41.91 -7.34 -4.15
N ILE A 120 -40.61 -7.16 -3.91
CA ILE A 120 -39.57 -7.94 -4.56
C ILE A 120 -39.47 -9.29 -3.83
N ILE A 121 -39.82 -10.37 -4.53
CA ILE A 121 -39.68 -11.73 -4.00
C ILE A 121 -38.32 -12.26 -4.44
N ILE A 122 -37.47 -12.61 -3.48
CA ILE A 122 -36.14 -13.16 -3.72
C ILE A 122 -36.17 -14.65 -3.42
N ASP A 123 -36.20 -15.48 -4.47
CA ASP A 123 -36.21 -16.94 -4.34
C ASP A 123 -34.80 -17.55 -4.20
N ASP A 124 -34.75 -18.82 -3.82
CA ASP A 124 -33.49 -19.55 -3.61
C ASP A 124 -32.66 -19.70 -4.89
N GLU A 125 -33.30 -19.77 -6.06
CA GLU A 125 -32.58 -19.87 -7.34
C GLU A 125 -31.82 -18.57 -7.61
N TRP A 126 -32.47 -17.43 -7.43
CA TRP A 126 -31.85 -16.12 -7.56
C TRP A 126 -30.70 -15.93 -6.57
N ILE A 127 -30.91 -16.27 -5.29
CA ILE A 127 -29.85 -16.21 -4.26
C ILE A 127 -28.64 -17.08 -4.65
N ASN A 128 -28.89 -18.30 -5.09
CA ASN A 128 -27.81 -19.23 -5.47
C ASN A 128 -27.08 -18.78 -6.74
N SER A 129 -27.77 -18.16 -7.69
CA SER A 129 -27.15 -17.59 -8.89
C SER A 129 -26.16 -16.48 -8.53
N ILE A 130 -26.56 -15.54 -7.64
CA ILE A 130 -25.69 -14.46 -7.18
C ILE A 130 -24.51 -15.01 -6.37
N LYS A 131 -24.76 -15.94 -5.45
CA LYS A 131 -23.69 -16.57 -4.66
C LYS A 131 -22.61 -17.21 -5.54
N LYS A 132 -23.00 -17.81 -6.67
CA LYS A 132 -22.08 -18.41 -7.65
C LYS A 132 -21.33 -17.37 -8.49
N SER A 133 -21.91 -16.19 -8.70
CA SER A 133 -21.27 -15.10 -9.46
C SER A 133 -20.35 -14.23 -8.62
N LEU A 134 -20.41 -14.33 -7.28
CA LEU A 134 -19.55 -13.54 -6.40
C LEU A 134 -18.07 -13.91 -6.62
N PRO A 135 -17.18 -12.91 -6.81
CA PRO A 135 -15.76 -13.15 -6.90
C PRO A 135 -15.18 -13.57 -5.55
N GLU A 136 -13.94 -14.04 -5.57
CA GLU A 136 -13.17 -14.28 -4.36
C GLU A 136 -13.03 -12.98 -3.55
N LEU A 137 -13.53 -12.98 -2.32
CA LEU A 137 -13.48 -11.83 -1.42
C LEU A 137 -12.07 -11.57 -0.87
N PRO A 138 -11.78 -10.35 -0.35
CA PRO A 138 -10.43 -9.98 0.09
C PRO A 138 -9.81 -10.94 1.12
N ASP A 139 -10.59 -11.45 2.09
CA ASP A 139 -10.04 -12.38 3.11
C ASP A 139 -9.72 -13.75 2.52
N ALA A 140 -10.57 -14.27 1.64
CA ALA A 140 -10.32 -15.53 0.96
C ALA A 140 -9.05 -15.41 0.11
N ARG A 141 -8.91 -14.31 -0.61
CA ARG A 141 -7.73 -13.99 -1.42
C ARG A 141 -6.47 -13.81 -0.58
N LYS A 142 -6.55 -13.11 0.57
CA LYS A 142 -5.44 -12.98 1.52
C LYS A 142 -4.98 -14.35 2.01
N GLN A 143 -5.91 -15.22 2.38
CA GLN A 143 -5.59 -16.58 2.81
C GLN A 143 -4.94 -17.39 1.69
N ARG A 144 -5.41 -17.24 0.45
CA ARG A 144 -4.78 -17.85 -0.73
C ARG A 144 -3.35 -17.35 -0.92
N TYR A 145 -3.10 -16.05 -0.82
CA TYR A 145 -1.75 -15.48 -0.97
C TYR A 145 -0.77 -16.02 0.10
N ILE A 146 -1.24 -16.24 1.32
CA ILE A 146 -0.40 -16.81 2.38
C ILE A 146 -0.11 -18.29 2.11
N LYS A 147 -1.12 -19.07 1.70
CA LYS A 147 -1.02 -20.53 1.56
C LYS A 147 -0.35 -20.95 0.24
N ASP A 148 -0.78 -20.37 -0.87
CA ASP A 148 -0.42 -20.82 -2.21
C ASP A 148 0.80 -20.07 -2.74
N TYR A 149 0.96 -18.79 -2.35
CA TYR A 149 2.09 -17.95 -2.75
C TYR A 149 3.15 -17.77 -1.66
N TYR A 150 2.95 -18.39 -0.48
CA TYR A 150 3.88 -18.34 0.65
C TYR A 150 4.28 -16.91 1.07
N LEU A 151 3.37 -15.95 0.87
CA LEU A 151 3.63 -14.56 1.26
C LEU A 151 3.48 -14.38 2.78
N PRO A 152 4.29 -13.50 3.39
CA PRO A 152 4.05 -13.05 4.75
C PRO A 152 2.64 -12.48 4.90
N GLU A 153 2.04 -12.65 6.08
CA GLU A 153 0.69 -12.13 6.34
C GLU A 153 0.61 -10.61 6.10
N TYR A 154 1.67 -9.88 6.44
CA TYR A 154 1.77 -8.44 6.24
C TYR A 154 1.61 -8.05 4.76
N ASP A 155 2.39 -8.67 3.87
CA ASP A 155 2.36 -8.46 2.43
C ASP A 155 0.98 -8.83 1.87
N ALA A 156 0.47 -10.01 2.23
CA ALA A 156 -0.83 -10.48 1.77
C ALA A 156 -1.97 -9.54 2.20
N ASN A 157 -1.88 -8.98 3.40
CA ASN A 157 -2.85 -8.01 3.89
C ASN A 157 -2.84 -6.73 3.05
N ILE A 158 -1.66 -6.22 2.69
CA ILE A 158 -1.55 -4.97 1.92
C ILE A 158 -1.96 -5.18 0.46
N LEU A 159 -1.51 -6.27 -0.18
CA LEU A 159 -1.87 -6.59 -1.56
C LEU A 159 -3.36 -6.81 -1.77
N THR A 160 -4.12 -7.13 -0.71
CA THR A 160 -5.58 -7.35 -0.75
C THR A 160 -6.40 -6.17 -0.22
N THR A 161 -5.77 -5.01 0.04
CA THR A 161 -6.47 -3.79 0.47
C THR A 161 -7.37 -3.20 -0.59
N SER A 162 -7.05 -3.37 -1.88
CA SER A 162 -7.88 -2.96 -3.01
C SER A 162 -7.91 -4.03 -4.08
N LYS A 163 -9.05 -4.13 -4.78
CA LYS A 163 -9.20 -5.08 -5.89
C LYS A 163 -8.18 -4.79 -7.00
N VAL A 164 -7.98 -3.52 -7.31
CA VAL A 164 -7.07 -3.08 -8.39
C VAL A 164 -5.63 -3.51 -8.12
N LEU A 165 -5.13 -3.31 -6.89
CA LEU A 165 -3.78 -3.76 -6.51
C LEU A 165 -3.64 -5.28 -6.54
N SER A 166 -4.66 -5.95 -5.99
CA SER A 166 -4.70 -7.40 -5.96
C SER A 166 -4.72 -8.02 -7.35
N ASP A 167 -5.51 -7.45 -8.26
CA ASP A 167 -5.61 -7.89 -9.65
C ASP A 167 -4.33 -7.55 -10.42
N PHE A 168 -3.69 -6.40 -10.16
CA PHE A 168 -2.38 -6.05 -10.74
C PHE A 168 -1.31 -7.08 -10.34
N PHE A 169 -1.27 -7.45 -9.06
CA PHE A 169 -0.36 -8.49 -8.56
C PHE A 169 -0.60 -9.83 -9.25
N GLU A 170 -1.83 -10.36 -9.26
CA GLU A 170 -2.11 -11.65 -9.90
C GLU A 170 -1.88 -11.64 -11.40
N LYS A 171 -2.22 -10.55 -12.10
CA LYS A 171 -1.91 -10.40 -13.52
C LYS A 171 -0.40 -10.39 -13.76
N THR A 172 0.40 -9.79 -12.87
CA THR A 172 1.86 -9.84 -12.97
C THR A 172 2.36 -11.29 -12.85
N LEU A 173 1.80 -12.07 -11.91
CA LEU A 173 2.18 -13.48 -11.71
C LEU A 173 1.83 -14.40 -12.89
N GLN A 174 0.92 -13.99 -13.79
CA GLN A 174 0.67 -14.76 -15.02
C GLN A 174 1.88 -14.78 -15.97
N HIS A 175 2.84 -13.87 -15.77
CA HIS A 175 4.03 -13.72 -16.60
C HIS A 175 5.33 -14.04 -15.86
N THR A 176 5.28 -14.42 -14.57
CA THR A 176 6.45 -14.81 -13.78
C THR A 176 6.09 -15.68 -12.59
N ASP A 177 6.92 -16.69 -12.32
CA ASP A 177 6.80 -17.55 -11.15
C ASP A 177 7.47 -16.95 -9.90
N ASN A 178 8.16 -15.81 -10.02
CA ASN A 178 8.90 -15.21 -8.91
C ASN A 178 7.99 -14.34 -8.02
N THR A 179 7.06 -14.98 -7.32
CA THR A 179 6.04 -14.32 -6.52
C THR A 179 6.61 -13.40 -5.44
N LYS A 180 7.70 -13.83 -4.80
CA LYS A 180 8.38 -13.06 -3.74
C LYS A 180 8.98 -11.77 -4.30
N ALA A 181 9.63 -11.81 -5.47
CA ALA A 181 10.18 -10.61 -6.09
C ALA A 181 9.07 -9.64 -6.48
N VAL A 182 7.97 -10.12 -7.07
CA VAL A 182 6.82 -9.27 -7.42
C VAL A 182 6.23 -8.61 -6.17
N SER A 183 6.00 -9.37 -5.09
CA SER A 183 5.53 -8.80 -3.81
C SER A 183 6.46 -7.69 -3.33
N ASN A 184 7.77 -7.94 -3.28
CA ASN A 184 8.75 -6.95 -2.83
C ASN A 184 8.77 -5.67 -3.69
N TRP A 185 8.64 -5.79 -5.01
CA TRP A 185 8.59 -4.64 -5.92
C TRP A 185 7.33 -3.82 -5.73
N ILE A 186 6.19 -4.48 -5.56
CA ILE A 186 4.92 -3.82 -5.27
C ILE A 186 5.02 -3.10 -3.92
N MET A 187 5.34 -3.84 -2.86
CA MET A 187 5.39 -3.35 -1.49
C MET A 187 6.44 -2.24 -1.28
N GLY A 188 7.53 -2.28 -2.05
CA GLY A 188 8.62 -1.32 -1.99
C GLY A 188 8.46 -0.18 -2.99
N ASP A 189 9.05 -0.36 -4.16
CA ASP A 189 9.25 0.72 -5.12
C ASP A 189 7.95 1.21 -5.77
N LEU A 190 6.98 0.32 -6.05
CA LEU A 190 5.69 0.74 -6.62
C LEU A 190 4.91 1.62 -5.62
N MET A 191 4.67 1.13 -4.41
CA MET A 191 3.94 1.88 -3.37
C MET A 191 4.66 3.20 -3.03
N ARG A 192 6.00 3.22 -3.08
CA ARG A 192 6.78 4.44 -2.92
C ARG A 192 6.50 5.45 -4.04
N ILE A 193 6.57 5.03 -5.31
CA ILE A 193 6.35 5.92 -6.46
C ILE A 193 4.90 6.43 -6.48
N LEU A 194 3.91 5.57 -6.24
CA LEU A 194 2.51 5.96 -6.16
C LEU A 194 2.31 7.05 -5.10
N LYS A 195 2.89 6.86 -3.92
CA LYS A 195 2.83 7.86 -2.84
C LYS A 195 3.57 9.15 -3.16
N GLU A 196 4.77 9.09 -3.74
CA GLU A 196 5.58 10.26 -4.09
C GLU A 196 4.93 11.11 -5.19
N ARG A 197 4.20 10.48 -6.11
CA ARG A 197 3.53 11.13 -7.24
C ARG A 197 2.04 11.38 -7.01
N GLU A 198 1.51 11.01 -5.85
CA GLU A 198 0.08 11.05 -5.52
C GLU A 198 -0.80 10.33 -6.55
N LEU A 199 -0.30 9.21 -7.07
CA LEU A 199 -0.99 8.35 -8.03
C LEU A 199 -1.69 7.17 -7.33
N GLU A 200 -2.81 6.75 -7.89
CA GLU A 200 -3.50 5.51 -7.55
C GLU A 200 -3.04 4.34 -8.45
N VAL A 201 -3.40 3.11 -8.07
CA VAL A 201 -2.92 1.89 -8.75
C VAL A 201 -3.46 1.77 -10.18
N ASP A 202 -4.64 2.31 -10.45
CA ASP A 202 -5.25 2.39 -11.79
C ASP A 202 -4.59 3.43 -12.70
N GLU A 203 -3.70 4.29 -12.16
CA GLU A 203 -2.94 5.29 -12.90
C GLU A 203 -1.52 4.83 -13.27
N ILE A 204 -1.18 3.56 -13.04
CA ILE A 204 0.11 2.99 -13.47
C ILE A 204 0.18 3.02 -15.02
N PRO A 205 1.22 3.65 -15.62
CA PRO A 205 1.24 3.94 -17.05
C PRO A 205 1.68 2.76 -17.93
N PHE A 206 1.77 1.56 -17.36
CA PHE A 206 2.21 0.35 -18.05
C PHE A 206 1.43 -0.88 -17.56
N PRO A 207 1.31 -1.93 -18.39
CA PRO A 207 0.61 -3.15 -18.02
C PRO A 207 1.39 -3.98 -16.98
N PRO A 208 0.70 -4.86 -16.21
CA PRO A 208 1.33 -5.75 -15.21
C PRO A 208 2.48 -6.61 -15.76
N GLU A 209 2.39 -7.02 -17.02
CA GLU A 209 3.44 -7.79 -17.73
C GLU A 209 4.81 -7.11 -17.64
N TYR A 210 4.88 -5.78 -17.68
CA TYR A 210 6.17 -5.08 -17.66
C TYR A 210 6.87 -5.22 -16.31
N LEU A 211 6.14 -5.32 -15.21
CA LEU A 211 6.77 -5.61 -13.92
C LEU A 211 7.34 -7.04 -13.90
N ALA A 212 6.65 -8.01 -14.51
CA ALA A 212 7.16 -9.37 -14.63
C ALA A 212 8.42 -9.43 -15.51
N ASN A 213 8.45 -8.68 -16.63
CA ASN A 213 9.62 -8.57 -17.50
C ASN A 213 10.81 -7.95 -16.77
N LEU A 214 10.59 -6.89 -15.99
CA LEU A 214 11.63 -6.30 -15.14
C LEU A 214 12.21 -7.33 -14.16
N VAL A 215 11.36 -8.12 -13.50
CA VAL A 215 11.80 -9.20 -12.59
C VAL A 215 12.60 -10.25 -13.37
N SER A 216 12.15 -10.63 -14.57
CA SER A 216 12.85 -11.58 -15.45
C SER A 216 14.27 -11.10 -15.80
N LEU A 217 14.45 -9.81 -16.09
CA LEU A 217 15.77 -9.24 -16.39
C LEU A 217 16.73 -9.30 -15.20
N ILE A 218 16.21 -9.15 -13.98
CA ILE A 218 17.00 -9.29 -12.75
C ILE A 218 17.37 -10.76 -12.53
N ASP A 219 16.40 -11.66 -12.67
CA ASP A 219 16.59 -13.11 -12.44
C ASP A 219 17.59 -13.71 -13.43
N LYS A 220 17.57 -13.24 -14.69
CA LYS A 220 18.54 -13.61 -15.73
C LYS A 220 19.91 -12.94 -15.55
N GLY A 221 20.06 -12.02 -14.61
CA GLY A 221 21.29 -11.27 -14.38
C GLY A 221 21.62 -10.24 -15.46
N VAL A 222 20.67 -9.92 -16.36
CA VAL A 222 20.84 -8.91 -17.42
C VAL A 222 21.04 -7.52 -16.80
N ILE A 223 20.32 -7.24 -15.71
CA ILE A 223 20.46 -6.00 -14.93
C ILE A 223 20.64 -6.30 -13.45
N SER A 224 21.35 -5.40 -12.75
CA SER A 224 21.43 -5.45 -11.29
C SER A 224 20.16 -4.86 -10.66
N GLY A 225 19.84 -5.25 -9.41
CA GLY A 225 18.68 -4.69 -8.70
C GLY A 225 18.73 -3.17 -8.55
N ASN A 226 19.93 -2.57 -8.44
CA ASN A 226 20.09 -1.12 -8.41
C ASN A 226 19.76 -0.46 -9.75
N ILE A 227 20.10 -1.12 -10.87
CA ILE A 227 19.73 -0.67 -12.21
C ILE A 227 18.24 -0.83 -12.43
N ALA A 228 17.66 -1.95 -11.99
CA ALA A 228 16.23 -2.20 -12.10
C ALA A 228 15.40 -1.08 -11.46
N LYS A 229 15.84 -0.50 -10.34
CA LYS A 229 15.13 0.65 -9.72
C LYS A 229 15.10 1.89 -10.62
N LYS A 230 16.18 2.13 -11.37
CA LYS A 230 16.25 3.23 -12.35
C LYS A 230 15.35 2.93 -13.55
N VAL A 231 15.39 1.70 -14.06
CA VAL A 231 14.53 1.26 -15.15
C VAL A 231 13.06 1.39 -14.74
N PHE A 232 12.69 0.93 -13.54
CA PHE A 232 11.34 1.01 -13.03
C PHE A 232 10.83 2.46 -12.91
N ALA A 233 11.66 3.39 -12.39
CA ALA A 233 11.31 4.80 -12.39
C ALA A 233 11.06 5.35 -13.81
N LYS A 234 11.84 4.92 -14.80
CA LYS A 234 11.67 5.32 -16.20
C LYS A 234 10.47 4.68 -16.88
N MET A 235 10.10 3.47 -16.48
CA MET A 235 8.83 2.85 -16.91
C MET A 235 7.66 3.74 -16.48
N PHE A 236 7.70 4.30 -15.27
CA PHE A 236 6.71 5.28 -14.81
C PHE A 236 6.71 6.60 -15.57
N ASP A 237 7.87 7.06 -16.03
CA ASP A 237 7.97 8.33 -16.78
C ASP A 237 7.56 8.20 -18.24
N SER A 238 7.81 7.05 -18.85
CA SER A 238 7.71 6.86 -20.30
C SER A 238 6.63 5.87 -20.74
N GLY A 239 6.13 5.02 -19.83
CA GLY A 239 5.27 3.89 -20.18
C GLY A 239 5.95 2.81 -21.03
N LYS A 240 7.28 2.88 -21.22
CA LYS A 240 8.04 1.91 -22.03
C LYS A 240 8.31 0.61 -21.28
N GLU A 241 8.50 -0.44 -22.05
CA GLU A 241 8.90 -1.77 -21.57
C GLU A 241 10.34 -1.75 -21.00
N PRO A 242 10.64 -2.48 -19.90
CA PRO A 242 11.96 -2.45 -19.27
C PRO A 242 13.10 -2.86 -20.21
N GLU A 243 12.91 -3.86 -21.07
CA GLU A 243 13.91 -4.29 -22.07
C GLU A 243 14.32 -3.16 -23.01
N ALA A 244 13.34 -2.37 -23.47
CA ALA A 244 13.59 -1.25 -24.37
C ALA A 244 14.44 -0.17 -23.66
N ILE A 245 14.08 0.16 -22.41
CA ILE A 245 14.83 1.13 -21.59
C ILE A 245 16.27 0.64 -21.34
N VAL A 246 16.44 -0.64 -21.03
CA VAL A 246 17.77 -1.23 -20.78
C VAL A 246 18.66 -1.14 -22.02
N LYS A 247 18.12 -1.45 -23.20
CA LYS A 247 18.86 -1.38 -24.47
C LYS A 247 19.17 0.06 -24.89
N GLU A 248 18.19 0.95 -24.84
CA GLU A 248 18.35 2.38 -25.21
C GLU A 248 19.44 3.07 -24.38
N GLU A 249 19.61 2.66 -23.12
CA GLU A 249 20.56 3.28 -22.19
C GLU A 249 21.82 2.45 -21.92
N GLY A 250 21.94 1.30 -22.57
CA GLY A 250 23.05 0.36 -22.40
C GLY A 250 23.25 -0.04 -20.94
N LEU A 251 22.17 -0.33 -20.22
CA LEU A 251 22.17 -0.60 -18.77
C LEU A 251 22.47 -2.06 -18.42
N GLU A 252 22.86 -2.88 -19.39
CA GLU A 252 23.21 -4.28 -19.17
C GLU A 252 24.40 -4.41 -18.22
N VAL A 253 24.37 -5.48 -17.41
CA VAL A 253 25.45 -5.82 -16.49
C VAL A 253 26.69 -6.23 -17.29
N VAL A 254 27.82 -5.64 -16.96
CA VAL A 254 29.12 -6.02 -17.49
C VAL A 254 29.60 -7.23 -16.70
N THR A 255 29.81 -8.35 -17.39
CA THR A 255 30.33 -9.61 -16.81
C THR A 255 31.78 -9.89 -17.19
N ASP A 256 32.42 -9.00 -17.94
CA ASP A 256 33.83 -9.11 -18.31
C ASP A 256 34.73 -8.98 -17.06
N GLU A 257 35.31 -10.11 -16.65
CA GLU A 257 36.12 -10.22 -15.43
C GLU A 257 37.37 -9.34 -15.51
N ASP A 258 37.99 -9.19 -16.70
CA ASP A 258 39.19 -8.38 -16.88
C ASP A 258 38.86 -6.89 -16.76
N ALA A 259 37.78 -6.45 -17.40
CA ALA A 259 37.32 -5.06 -17.31
C ALA A 259 36.93 -4.68 -15.87
N ILE A 260 36.26 -5.57 -15.13
CA ILE A 260 35.93 -5.32 -13.72
C ILE A 260 37.19 -5.32 -12.87
N LYS A 261 38.13 -6.24 -13.12
CA LYS A 261 39.39 -6.33 -12.38
C LYS A 261 40.21 -5.04 -12.50
N GLU A 262 40.30 -4.44 -13.69
CA GLU A 262 40.97 -3.15 -13.85
C GLU A 262 40.34 -2.04 -12.99
N VAL A 263 39.01 -2.00 -12.91
CA VAL A 263 38.31 -1.01 -12.08
C VAL A 263 38.54 -1.30 -10.59
N VAL A 264 38.54 -2.57 -10.18
CA VAL A 264 38.86 -2.99 -8.82
C VAL A 264 40.25 -2.51 -8.40
N LEU A 265 41.27 -2.75 -9.23
CA LEU A 265 42.64 -2.31 -8.96
C LEU A 265 42.73 -0.78 -8.80
N LYS A 266 42.11 -0.02 -9.71
CA LYS A 266 42.05 1.45 -9.63
C LYS A 266 41.38 1.94 -8.35
N VAL A 267 40.30 1.27 -7.92
CA VAL A 267 39.60 1.61 -6.66
C VAL A 267 40.47 1.31 -5.44
N LEU A 268 41.17 0.18 -5.43
CA LEU A 268 42.09 -0.18 -4.34
C LEU A 268 43.25 0.82 -4.24
N GLU A 269 43.86 1.19 -5.35
CA GLU A 269 44.92 2.21 -5.42
C GLU A 269 44.43 3.58 -4.94
N SER A 270 43.20 3.96 -5.29
CA SER A 270 42.62 5.26 -4.90
C SER A 270 42.14 5.30 -3.44
N ASN A 271 42.06 4.16 -2.74
CA ASN A 271 41.50 4.07 -1.38
C ASN A 271 42.43 3.28 -0.41
N PRO A 272 43.70 3.67 -0.25
CA PRO A 272 44.68 2.90 0.53
C PRO A 272 44.30 2.76 2.02
N ALA A 273 43.63 3.75 2.59
CA ALA A 273 43.17 3.70 3.98
C ALA A 273 42.14 2.59 4.21
N SER A 274 41.20 2.41 3.29
CA SER A 274 40.18 1.34 3.37
C SER A 274 40.77 -0.05 3.17
N VAL A 275 41.83 -0.16 2.35
CA VAL A 275 42.60 -1.41 2.20
C VAL A 275 43.29 -1.79 3.52
N ALA A 276 43.96 -0.83 4.16
CA ALA A 276 44.60 -1.05 5.46
C ALA A 276 43.59 -1.42 6.56
N ASP A 277 42.44 -0.75 6.60
CA ASP A 277 41.34 -1.06 7.53
C ASP A 277 40.81 -2.49 7.35
N TYR A 278 40.64 -2.94 6.10
CA TYR A 278 40.23 -4.31 5.81
C TYR A 278 41.28 -5.32 6.28
N LYS A 279 42.57 -5.09 5.98
CA LYS A 279 43.67 -5.96 6.44
C LYS A 279 43.82 -5.98 7.97
N ALA A 280 43.38 -4.92 8.66
CA ALA A 280 43.29 -4.85 10.12
C ALA A 280 42.04 -5.55 10.71
N GLY A 281 41.23 -6.23 9.89
CA GLY A 281 40.06 -7.01 10.32
C GLY A 281 38.74 -6.23 10.35
N LYS A 282 38.71 -4.96 9.89
CA LYS A 282 37.45 -4.19 9.81
C LYS A 282 36.66 -4.56 8.55
N THR A 283 35.80 -5.57 8.68
CA THR A 283 34.96 -6.10 7.58
C THR A 283 34.06 -5.05 6.90
N LYS A 284 33.68 -3.96 7.60
CA LYS A 284 32.91 -2.85 7.01
C LYS A 284 33.64 -2.13 5.86
N ALA A 285 34.97 -2.17 5.82
CA ALA A 285 35.77 -1.55 4.75
C ALA A 285 35.52 -2.21 3.38
N LEU A 286 35.20 -3.51 3.36
CA LEU A 286 34.86 -4.22 2.13
C LEU A 286 33.58 -3.65 1.49
N GLY A 287 32.55 -3.42 2.31
CA GLY A 287 31.29 -2.84 1.82
C GLY A 287 31.46 -1.44 1.21
N PHE A 288 32.36 -0.63 1.76
CA PHE A 288 32.73 0.66 1.18
C PHE A 288 33.42 0.50 -0.18
N LEU A 289 34.41 -0.39 -0.29
CA LEU A 289 35.14 -0.65 -1.54
C LEU A 289 34.20 -1.20 -2.64
N VAL A 290 33.29 -2.11 -2.29
CA VAL A 290 32.23 -2.58 -3.20
C VAL A 290 31.40 -1.40 -3.69
N GLY A 291 30.99 -0.50 -2.78
CA GLY A 291 30.28 0.73 -3.14
C GLY A 291 31.04 1.62 -4.13
N GLN A 292 32.37 1.75 -3.97
CA GLN A 292 33.22 2.53 -4.89
C GLN A 292 33.33 1.88 -6.27
N VAL A 293 33.53 0.55 -6.34
CA VAL A 293 33.57 -0.16 -7.63
C VAL A 293 32.22 -0.06 -8.33
N MET A 294 31.12 -0.24 -7.60
CA MET A 294 29.77 -0.07 -8.16
C MET A 294 29.54 1.37 -8.65
N ARG A 295 30.06 2.39 -7.96
CA ARG A 295 29.98 3.78 -8.42
C ARG A 295 30.79 4.03 -9.68
N ALA A 296 32.02 3.52 -9.76
CA ALA A 296 32.91 3.64 -10.91
C ALA A 296 32.32 2.97 -12.17
N THR A 297 31.67 1.82 -11.99
CA THR A 297 30.98 1.08 -13.07
C THR A 297 29.55 1.56 -13.31
N LYS A 298 29.11 2.66 -12.67
CA LYS A 298 27.74 3.21 -12.75
C LYS A 298 26.64 2.19 -12.37
N GLY A 299 26.99 1.18 -11.59
CA GLY A 299 26.12 0.10 -11.13
C GLY A 299 26.02 -1.09 -12.08
N LYS A 300 26.81 -1.10 -13.15
CA LYS A 300 26.77 -2.14 -14.20
C LYS A 300 27.60 -3.36 -13.87
N ALA A 301 28.56 -3.32 -12.94
CA ALA A 301 29.28 -4.53 -12.59
C ALA A 301 28.41 -5.50 -11.78
N ASP A 302 28.58 -6.81 -11.98
CA ASP A 302 27.94 -7.83 -11.17
C ASP A 302 28.44 -7.73 -9.70
N PRO A 303 27.56 -7.47 -8.72
CA PRO A 303 27.96 -7.38 -7.31
C PRO A 303 28.65 -8.63 -6.78
N LYS A 304 28.31 -9.82 -7.28
CA LYS A 304 28.93 -11.09 -6.85
C LYS A 304 30.37 -11.17 -7.36
N LEU A 305 30.58 -10.85 -8.64
CA LEU A 305 31.90 -10.82 -9.26
C LEU A 305 32.80 -9.75 -8.64
N VAL A 306 32.27 -8.54 -8.39
CA VAL A 306 32.99 -7.47 -7.69
C VAL A 306 33.45 -7.88 -6.30
N ASN A 307 32.58 -8.50 -5.50
CA ASN A 307 32.96 -9.01 -4.17
C ASN A 307 34.05 -10.08 -4.27
N LYS A 308 33.91 -11.03 -5.19
CA LYS A 308 34.91 -12.10 -5.42
C LYS A 308 36.28 -11.50 -5.76
N LEU A 309 36.33 -10.59 -6.73
CA LEU A 309 37.58 -9.97 -7.19
C LEU A 309 38.21 -9.09 -6.10
N LEU A 310 37.43 -8.28 -5.38
CA LEU A 310 37.94 -7.47 -4.27
C LEU A 310 38.58 -8.35 -3.18
N VAL A 311 37.92 -9.43 -2.78
CA VAL A 311 38.45 -10.35 -1.77
C VAL A 311 39.72 -11.05 -2.25
N GLN A 312 39.79 -11.44 -3.53
CA GLN A 312 40.99 -12.04 -4.12
C GLN A 312 42.17 -11.05 -4.10
N GLU A 313 41.97 -9.81 -4.54
CA GLU A 313 43.05 -8.81 -4.61
C GLU A 313 43.44 -8.24 -3.24
N LEU A 314 42.55 -8.28 -2.24
CA LEU A 314 42.86 -7.84 -0.87
C LEU A 314 43.62 -8.90 -0.06
N ASN A 315 43.43 -10.18 -0.39
CA ASN A 315 44.07 -11.32 0.29
C ASN A 315 45.30 -11.86 -0.43
N GLY A 316 45.52 -11.47 -1.70
CA GLY A 316 46.79 -11.62 -2.41
C GLY A 316 47.83 -10.64 -1.90
#